data_AF-A0A916I9I6-F1
#
_entry.id   AF-A0A916I9I6-F1
#
_cell.length_a   1.000
_cell.length_b   1.000
_cell.length_c   1.000
_cell.angle_alpha   90.00
_cell.angle_beta   90.00
_cell.angle_gamma   90.00
#
_symmetry.space_group_name_H-M   'P 1'
#
loop_
_entity.id
_entity.type
_entity.pdbx_description
1 polymer ?
#
loop_
_entity_poly.entity_id
_entity_poly.type
_entity_poly.pdbx_seq_one_letter_code
_entity_poly.pdbx_strand_id
1 'polypeptide(L)'
;MRKSILIAVVAVFMLGGLATYFYWTHSQPKPEPAEAQALPSPPPEPEVHQMIEASPAPHPLPALADSDNFMLDALAGLVNNKSLMKLFHTERIIHNIVATIDNLPRRRAPMSVMPLEQAPGKFTTAGDESGLSISPKNAVRYTPYVRIAEAVDAKKLVELYVHLYPLFQQAYERLGYPKKYFNDRLVVVLDNLLAAPDIQEPVKLVQPGVLYLFADPDLEGRSIGQRILMRTGSKNGTIIKGKLREIKQELMLHLREKKVEGAG
;
A
#
# COMPACT_ATOMS: atom_id res chain seq x y z
N MET A 1 8.40 -62.53 20.03
CA MET A 1 9.19 -62.54 18.77
C MET A 1 8.50 -61.86 17.57
N ARG A 2 7.16 -61.68 17.52
CA ARG A 2 6.44 -61.08 16.37
C ARG A 2 6.62 -59.55 16.17
N LYS A 3 6.83 -58.75 17.23
CA LYS A 3 6.96 -57.28 17.13
C LYS A 3 8.31 -56.83 16.53
N SER A 4 9.38 -57.58 16.76
CA SER A 4 10.73 -57.29 16.24
C SER A 4 10.80 -57.47 14.71
N ILE A 5 10.05 -58.42 14.17
CA ILE A 5 9.98 -58.68 12.72
C ILE A 5 9.24 -57.55 12.00
N LEU A 6 8.18 -57.00 12.60
CA LEU A 6 7.42 -55.89 12.02
C LEU A 6 8.25 -54.60 11.92
N ILE A 7 9.09 -54.32 12.94
CA ILE A 7 10.00 -53.17 12.96
C ILE A 7 11.11 -53.33 11.91
N ALA A 8 11.64 -54.55 11.75
CA ALA A 8 12.64 -54.83 10.72
C ALA A 8 12.07 -54.65 9.30
N VAL A 9 10.82 -55.08 9.06
CA VAL A 9 10.16 -54.91 7.75
C VAL A 9 9.92 -53.43 7.44
N VAL A 10 9.42 -52.64 8.39
CA VAL A 10 9.21 -51.19 8.19
C VAL A 10 10.53 -50.45 7.97
N ALA A 11 11.61 -50.84 8.68
CA ALA A 11 12.93 -50.25 8.47
C ALA A 11 13.50 -50.55 7.07
N VAL A 12 13.29 -51.76 6.55
CA VAL A 12 13.70 -52.14 5.19
C VAL A 12 12.89 -51.39 4.13
N PHE A 13 11.59 -51.19 4.34
CA PHE A 13 10.76 -50.37 3.42
C PHE A 13 11.15 -48.89 3.45
N MET A 14 11.49 -48.33 4.61
CA MET A 14 11.95 -46.95 4.73
C MET A 14 13.33 -46.76 4.08
N LEU A 15 14.26 -47.70 4.28
CA LEU A 15 15.57 -47.67 3.63
C LEU A 15 15.47 -47.88 2.11
N GLY A 16 14.60 -48.78 1.65
CA GLY A 16 14.32 -48.99 0.23
C GLY A 16 13.64 -47.78 -0.43
N GLY A 17 12.72 -47.12 0.28
CA GLY A 17 12.06 -45.89 -0.17
C GLY A 17 13.02 -44.70 -0.25
N LEU A 18 13.92 -44.55 0.71
CA LEU A 18 14.96 -43.51 0.65
C LEU A 18 15.99 -43.80 -0.44
N ALA A 19 16.41 -45.06 -0.63
CA ALA A 19 17.34 -45.43 -1.69
C ALA A 19 16.73 -45.21 -3.08
N THR A 20 15.44 -45.54 -3.28
CA THR A 20 14.74 -45.27 -4.54
C THR A 20 14.50 -43.78 -4.78
N TYR A 21 14.20 -42.99 -3.73
CA TYR A 21 14.10 -41.54 -3.82
C TYR A 21 15.44 -40.87 -4.16
N PHE A 22 16.54 -41.30 -3.54
CA PHE A 22 17.88 -40.81 -3.84
C PHE A 22 18.36 -41.24 -5.23
N TYR A 23 18.09 -42.49 -5.62
CA TYR A 23 18.38 -42.97 -6.97
C TYR A 23 17.56 -42.20 -8.02
N TRP A 24 16.28 -41.93 -7.77
CA TRP A 24 15.45 -41.15 -8.69
C TRP A 24 15.89 -39.69 -8.80
N THR A 25 16.30 -39.05 -7.70
CA THR A 25 16.81 -37.68 -7.73
C THR A 25 18.20 -37.56 -8.35
N HIS A 26 19.07 -38.57 -8.23
CA HIS A 26 20.41 -38.57 -8.85
C HIS A 26 20.45 -39.16 -10.26
N SER A 27 19.45 -39.95 -10.67
CA SER A 27 19.36 -40.55 -12.02
C SER A 27 18.48 -39.76 -12.98
N GLN A 28 17.94 -38.62 -12.56
CA GLN A 28 17.49 -37.60 -13.52
C GLN A 28 18.73 -37.20 -14.32
N PRO A 29 18.80 -37.50 -15.63
CA PRO A 29 19.86 -36.95 -16.44
C PRO A 29 19.77 -35.43 -16.28
N LYS A 30 20.83 -34.81 -15.76
CA LYS A 30 21.00 -33.36 -15.81
C LYS A 30 20.63 -32.95 -17.23
N PRO A 31 19.66 -32.04 -17.45
CA PRO A 31 19.32 -31.63 -18.79
C PRO A 31 20.61 -31.21 -19.46
N GLU A 32 21.07 -32.04 -20.38
CA GLU A 32 22.09 -31.66 -21.32
C GLU A 32 21.53 -30.40 -21.98
N PRO A 33 22.27 -29.28 -22.01
CA PRO A 33 21.80 -28.12 -22.74
C PRO A 33 21.52 -28.61 -24.15
N ALA A 34 20.23 -28.76 -24.48
CA ALA A 34 19.84 -28.69 -25.86
C ALA A 34 20.44 -27.36 -26.31
N GLU A 35 21.29 -27.39 -27.33
CA GLU A 35 21.38 -26.28 -28.26
C GLU A 35 19.98 -26.17 -28.93
N ALA A 36 18.98 -25.81 -28.12
CA ALA A 36 17.95 -24.94 -28.57
C ALA A 36 18.73 -23.74 -29.09
N GLN A 37 18.69 -23.51 -30.40
CA GLN A 37 18.84 -22.16 -30.90
C GLN A 37 17.90 -21.33 -30.02
N ALA A 38 18.50 -20.62 -29.06
CA ALA A 38 17.80 -19.66 -28.27
C ALA A 38 17.29 -18.66 -29.30
N LEU A 39 16.01 -18.78 -29.65
CA LEU A 39 15.29 -17.62 -30.15
C LEU A 39 15.66 -16.51 -29.16
N PRO A 40 16.24 -15.40 -29.62
CA PRO A 40 16.65 -14.34 -28.72
C PRO A 40 15.46 -14.07 -27.82
N SER A 41 15.67 -14.24 -26.51
CA SER A 41 14.67 -13.82 -25.53
C SER A 41 14.29 -12.41 -25.95
N PRO A 42 12.99 -12.09 -26.13
CA PRO A 42 12.60 -10.72 -26.39
C PRO A 42 13.30 -9.88 -25.31
N PRO A 43 13.96 -8.77 -25.68
CA PRO A 43 14.54 -7.86 -24.70
C PRO A 43 13.53 -7.68 -23.58
N PRO A 44 13.94 -7.69 -22.29
CA PRO A 44 13.00 -7.39 -21.21
C PRO A 44 12.22 -6.16 -21.64
N GLU A 45 10.91 -6.33 -21.79
CA GLU A 45 10.04 -5.21 -22.17
C GLU A 45 10.39 -4.10 -21.18
N PRO A 46 10.80 -2.91 -21.66
CA PRO A 46 11.27 -1.88 -20.75
C PRO A 46 10.15 -1.68 -19.72
N GLU A 47 10.44 -1.93 -18.43
CA GLU A 47 9.56 -1.49 -17.36
C GLU A 47 9.41 0.01 -17.61
N VAL A 48 8.24 0.41 -18.10
CA VAL A 48 7.94 1.82 -18.37
C VAL A 48 7.82 2.47 -17.01
N HIS A 49 8.96 2.90 -16.47
CA HIS A 49 9.01 3.70 -15.26
C HIS A 49 8.20 4.96 -15.50
N GLN A 50 7.24 5.23 -14.63
CA GLN A 50 6.46 6.45 -14.67
C GLN A 50 7.27 7.58 -14.05
N MET A 51 8.39 7.90 -14.68
CA MET A 51 9.26 8.97 -14.25
C MET A 51 8.54 10.30 -14.45
N ILE A 52 8.35 11.03 -13.35
CA ILE A 52 7.96 12.43 -13.41
C ILE A 52 9.26 13.21 -13.56
N GLU A 53 9.48 13.78 -14.75
CA GLU A 53 10.59 14.69 -14.95
C GLU A 53 10.40 15.91 -14.05
N ALA A 54 11.44 16.26 -13.30
CA ALA A 54 11.45 17.48 -12.52
C ALA A 54 11.45 18.67 -13.50
N SER A 55 10.28 19.26 -13.76
CA SER A 55 10.19 20.51 -14.51
C SER A 55 11.02 21.56 -13.76
N PRO A 56 11.76 22.45 -14.46
CA PRO A 56 12.40 23.59 -13.81
C PRO A 56 11.32 24.39 -13.09
N ALA A 57 11.31 24.30 -11.76
CA ALA A 57 10.32 24.93 -10.94
C ALA A 57 10.50 26.45 -11.05
N PRO A 58 9.42 27.23 -11.26
CA PRO A 58 9.53 28.70 -11.33
C PRO A 58 10.02 29.31 -10.01
N HIS A 59 9.90 28.57 -8.90
CA HIS A 59 10.42 28.92 -7.58
C HIS A 59 11.29 27.77 -7.05
N PRO A 60 12.44 28.06 -6.43
CA PRO A 60 13.31 27.02 -5.89
C PRO A 60 12.61 26.27 -4.75
N LEU A 61 12.68 24.93 -4.79
CA LEU A 61 12.21 24.08 -3.69
C LEU A 61 13.20 24.15 -2.51
N PRO A 62 12.72 24.11 -1.25
CA PRO A 62 13.60 23.98 -0.09
C PRO A 62 14.31 22.62 -0.08
N ALA A 63 15.37 22.52 0.72
CA ALA A 63 15.94 21.21 1.02
C ALA A 63 14.90 20.34 1.74
N LEU A 64 14.92 19.02 1.53
CA LEU A 64 13.96 18.10 2.16
C LEU A 64 13.92 18.22 3.70
N ALA A 65 15.06 18.50 4.34
CA ALA A 65 15.13 18.69 5.80
C ALA A 65 14.40 19.95 6.28
N ASP A 66 14.22 20.95 5.43
CA ASP A 66 13.63 22.25 5.74
C ASP A 66 12.26 22.43 5.05
N SER A 67 11.68 21.34 4.55
CA SER A 67 10.48 21.35 3.70
C SER A 67 9.14 21.38 4.44
N ASP A 68 9.13 21.21 5.77
CA ASP A 68 7.90 21.03 6.54
C ASP A 68 6.99 22.28 6.49
N ASN A 69 7.53 23.48 6.70
CA ASN A 69 6.75 24.72 6.60
C ASN A 69 6.19 24.94 5.20
N PHE A 70 7.00 24.69 4.17
CA PHE A 70 6.56 24.77 2.77
C PHE A 70 5.40 23.80 2.51
N MET A 71 5.50 22.57 3.01
CA MET A 71 4.45 21.57 2.84
C MET A 71 3.18 21.95 3.61
N LEU A 72 3.28 22.51 4.82
CA LEU A 72 2.12 22.99 5.58
C LEU A 72 1.37 24.10 4.85
N ASP A 73 2.09 25.08 4.29
CA ASP A 73 1.51 26.17 3.53
C ASP A 73 0.81 25.64 2.26
N ALA A 74 1.44 24.70 1.56
CA ALA A 74 0.87 24.07 0.38
C ALA A 74 -0.41 23.26 0.72
N LEU A 75 -0.39 22.48 1.81
CA LEU A 75 -1.58 21.76 2.30
C LEU A 75 -2.69 22.72 2.74
N ALA A 76 -2.34 23.83 3.40
CA ALA A 76 -3.31 24.85 3.80
C ALA A 76 -3.99 25.48 2.59
N GLY A 77 -3.26 25.73 1.51
CA GLY A 77 -3.80 26.21 0.24
C GLY A 77 -4.75 25.23 -0.45
N LEU A 78 -4.51 23.92 -0.32
CA LEU A 78 -5.37 22.87 -0.89
C LEU A 78 -6.65 22.62 -0.08
N VAL A 79 -6.53 22.50 1.24
CA VAL A 79 -7.64 22.14 2.12
C VAL A 79 -8.51 23.35 2.46
N ASN A 80 -7.90 24.55 2.49
CA ASN A 80 -8.54 25.83 2.83
C ASN A 80 -9.43 25.78 4.09
N ASN A 81 -9.03 24.98 5.09
CA ASN A 81 -9.76 24.81 6.34
C ASN A 81 -8.79 24.60 7.51
N LYS A 82 -8.63 25.64 8.33
CA LYS A 82 -7.71 25.64 9.48
C LYS A 82 -8.01 24.55 10.52
N SER A 83 -9.26 24.14 10.67
CA SER A 83 -9.63 23.09 11.63
C SER A 83 -9.18 21.71 11.17
N LEU A 84 -9.19 21.46 9.85
CA LEU A 84 -8.72 20.20 9.27
C LEU A 84 -7.18 20.12 9.26
N MET A 85 -6.49 21.26 9.18
CA MET A 85 -5.02 21.30 9.26
C MET A 85 -4.45 20.76 10.58
N LYS A 86 -5.23 20.81 11.68
CA LYS A 86 -4.84 20.23 12.97
C LYS A 86 -4.71 18.71 12.97
N LEU A 87 -5.18 18.04 11.91
CA LEU A 87 -5.05 16.60 11.75
C LEU A 87 -3.69 16.18 11.20
N PHE A 88 -2.91 17.10 10.63
CA PHE A 88 -1.60 16.80 10.07
C PHE A 88 -0.54 16.92 11.15
N HIS A 89 0.37 15.94 11.22
CA HIS A 89 1.61 16.13 11.95
C HIS A 89 2.46 17.18 11.22
N THR A 90 3.15 18.01 11.99
CA THR A 90 3.90 19.18 11.47
C THR A 90 5.38 18.90 11.25
N GLU A 91 5.83 17.67 11.52
CA GLU A 91 7.23 17.27 11.42
C GLU A 91 7.42 16.17 10.38
N ARG A 92 8.51 16.30 9.61
CA ARG A 92 8.94 15.31 8.61
C ARG A 92 7.81 14.91 7.66
N ILE A 93 7.02 15.89 7.21
CA ILE A 93 5.72 15.66 6.56
C ILE A 93 5.90 14.84 5.29
N ILE A 94 6.81 15.27 4.40
CA ILE A 94 7.10 14.56 3.15
C ILE A 94 7.59 13.14 3.44
N HIS A 95 8.49 12.96 4.40
CA HIS A 95 9.00 11.65 4.78
C HIS A 95 7.89 10.72 5.29
N ASN A 96 7.00 11.22 6.16
CA ASN A 96 5.89 10.45 6.73
C ASN A 96 4.84 10.09 5.66
N ILE A 97 4.57 11.00 4.72
CA ILE A 97 3.71 10.72 3.56
C ILE A 97 4.30 9.58 2.71
N VAL A 98 5.57 9.69 2.32
CA VAL A 98 6.26 8.66 1.52
C VAL A 98 6.29 7.32 2.24
N ALA A 99 6.67 7.31 3.52
CA ALA A 99 6.71 6.10 4.33
C ALA A 99 5.32 5.49 4.50
N THR A 100 4.28 6.29 4.70
CA THR A 100 2.91 5.79 4.79
C THR A 100 2.44 5.18 3.48
N ILE A 101 2.59 5.89 2.36
CA ILE A 101 2.24 5.40 1.03
C ILE A 101 2.97 4.07 0.76
N ASP A 102 4.27 4.00 1.04
CA ASP A 102 5.05 2.79 0.88
C ASP A 102 4.57 1.62 1.78
N ASN A 103 3.99 1.90 2.95
CA ASN A 103 3.49 0.87 3.86
C ASN A 103 2.04 0.43 3.59
N LEU A 104 1.20 1.25 2.95
CA LEU A 104 -0.23 0.96 2.75
C LEU A 104 -0.54 -0.40 2.10
N PRO A 105 0.23 -0.88 1.11
CA PRO A 105 0.00 -2.20 0.49
C PRO A 105 0.46 -3.38 1.36
N ARG A 106 1.22 -3.14 2.43
CA ARG A 106 1.72 -4.19 3.34
C ARG A 106 0.63 -4.63 4.31
N ARG A 107 0.82 -5.75 5.00
CA ARG A 107 -0.14 -6.23 6.02
C ARG A 107 -0.20 -5.34 7.26
N ARG A 108 0.87 -4.60 7.57
CA ARG A 108 1.02 -3.73 8.74
C ARG A 108 1.82 -2.48 8.37
N ALA A 109 1.58 -1.39 9.09
CA ALA A 109 2.34 -0.15 9.00
C ALA A 109 2.73 0.33 10.41
N PRO A 110 3.92 0.94 10.59
CA PRO A 110 4.27 1.59 11.85
C PRO A 110 3.37 2.81 12.06
N MET A 111 2.84 2.99 13.27
CA MET A 111 2.03 4.19 13.57
C MET A 111 2.88 5.47 13.62
N SER A 112 4.18 5.35 13.87
CA SER A 112 5.11 6.48 13.99
C SER A 112 5.36 7.22 12.68
N VAL A 113 4.96 6.66 11.54
CA VAL A 113 5.15 7.27 10.21
C VAL A 113 3.83 7.77 9.61
N MET A 114 2.71 7.65 10.33
CA MET A 114 1.42 8.16 9.85
C MET A 114 1.49 9.69 9.76
N PRO A 115 1.09 10.30 8.62
CA PRO A 115 1.16 11.75 8.44
C PRO A 115 -0.01 12.48 9.13
N LEU A 116 -1.01 11.73 9.59
CA LEU A 116 -2.21 12.26 10.23
C LEU A 116 -2.38 11.71 11.64
N GLU A 117 -2.95 12.54 12.50
CA GLU A 117 -3.40 12.19 13.83
C GLU A 117 -4.38 11.01 13.82
N GLN A 118 -4.43 10.28 14.93
CA GLN A 118 -5.37 9.16 15.07
C GLN A 118 -6.82 9.64 15.16
N ALA A 119 -7.74 8.82 14.62
CA ALA A 119 -9.16 9.15 14.67
C ALA A 119 -9.63 9.35 16.13
N PRO A 120 -10.33 10.46 16.44
CA PRO A 120 -10.62 10.85 17.80
C PRO A 120 -11.46 9.81 18.53
N GLY A 121 -11.23 9.68 19.84
CA GLY A 121 -11.95 8.73 20.70
C GLY A 121 -11.53 7.27 20.51
N LYS A 122 -12.15 6.37 21.27
CA LYS A 122 -11.86 4.93 21.21
C LYS A 122 -12.69 4.25 20.12
N PHE A 123 -12.14 3.17 19.57
CA PHE A 123 -12.90 2.27 18.69
C PHE A 123 -14.02 1.60 19.48
N THR A 124 -15.22 1.57 18.90
CA THR A 124 -16.43 1.05 19.56
C THR A 124 -16.96 -0.19 18.85
N THR A 125 -17.40 -1.19 19.60
CA THR A 125 -18.04 -2.38 19.06
C THR A 125 -19.55 -2.35 19.30
N ALA A 126 -20.29 -3.13 18.53
CA ALA A 126 -21.68 -3.45 18.77
C ALA A 126 -21.85 -4.97 18.87
N GLY A 127 -22.84 -5.41 19.66
CA GLY A 127 -23.05 -6.82 19.98
C GLY A 127 -22.35 -7.26 21.28
N ASP A 128 -22.58 -8.51 21.66
CA ASP A 128 -21.92 -9.17 22.78
C ASP A 128 -20.67 -9.96 22.31
N GLU A 129 -20.03 -10.70 23.23
CA GLU A 129 -18.82 -11.49 22.96
C GLU A 129 -19.01 -12.54 21.85
N SER A 130 -20.23 -13.01 21.61
CA SER A 130 -20.55 -14.01 20.58
C SER A 130 -20.83 -13.40 19.20
N GLY A 131 -21.03 -12.08 19.14
CA GLY A 131 -21.55 -11.39 17.96
C GLY A 131 -20.90 -10.03 17.66
N LEU A 132 -19.67 -9.79 18.13
CA LEU A 132 -18.94 -8.52 17.97
C LEU A 132 -18.93 -8.04 16.51
N SER A 133 -19.19 -6.74 16.37
CA SER A 133 -19.17 -6.06 15.07
C SER A 133 -18.70 -4.61 15.21
N ILE A 134 -18.29 -4.01 14.09
CA ILE A 134 -17.96 -2.59 14.04
C ILE A 134 -19.23 -1.78 14.36
N SER A 135 -19.19 -0.96 15.41
CA SER A 135 -20.31 -0.05 15.69
C SER A 135 -20.45 1.01 14.58
N PRO A 136 -21.67 1.32 14.12
CA PRO A 136 -21.91 2.44 13.18
C PRO A 136 -21.37 3.79 13.69
N LYS A 137 -21.22 3.95 15.01
CA LYS A 137 -20.63 5.16 15.63
C LYS A 137 -19.18 5.41 15.19
N ASN A 138 -18.45 4.37 14.76
CA ASN A 138 -17.08 4.56 14.29
C ASN A 138 -17.00 5.38 13.01
N ALA A 139 -17.99 5.30 12.12
CA ALA A 139 -17.97 6.06 10.86
C ALA A 139 -17.87 7.57 11.12
N VAL A 140 -18.52 8.07 12.18
CA VAL A 140 -18.50 9.50 12.55
C VAL A 140 -17.10 9.96 12.96
N ARG A 141 -16.28 9.09 13.57
CA ARG A 141 -14.89 9.40 13.97
C ARG A 141 -14.01 9.74 12.77
N TYR A 142 -14.34 9.20 11.60
CA TYR A 142 -13.59 9.41 10.36
C TYR A 142 -14.10 10.62 9.55
N THR A 143 -15.19 11.28 9.97
CA THR A 143 -15.76 12.45 9.27
C THR A 143 -14.72 13.53 8.94
N PRO A 144 -13.78 13.92 9.83
CA PRO A 144 -12.81 14.95 9.50
C PRO A 144 -11.88 14.57 8.33
N TYR A 145 -11.51 13.30 8.22
CA TYR A 145 -10.67 12.78 7.13
C TYR A 145 -11.42 12.71 5.80
N VAL A 146 -12.70 12.32 5.86
CA VAL A 146 -13.58 12.32 4.69
C VAL A 146 -13.78 13.74 4.17
N ARG A 147 -13.95 14.73 5.06
CA ARG A 147 -14.02 16.14 4.67
C ARG A 147 -12.75 16.66 4.02
N ILE A 148 -11.57 16.20 4.43
CA ILE A 148 -10.32 16.50 3.71
C ILE A 148 -10.41 15.94 2.29
N ALA A 149 -10.79 14.67 2.14
CA ALA A 149 -10.91 14.05 0.82
C ALA A 149 -11.90 14.82 -0.08
N GLU A 150 -13.05 15.23 0.45
CA GLU A 150 -14.06 16.00 -0.29
C GLU A 150 -13.58 17.42 -0.66
N ALA A 151 -12.85 18.09 0.23
CA ALA A 151 -12.42 19.47 0.03
C ALA A 151 -11.27 19.61 -0.98
N VAL A 152 -10.43 18.58 -1.13
CA VAL A 152 -9.26 18.65 -2.00
C VAL A 152 -9.64 18.49 -3.46
N ASP A 153 -9.27 19.48 -4.26
CA ASP A 153 -9.30 19.42 -5.72
C ASP A 153 -8.21 18.47 -6.22
N ALA A 154 -8.60 17.43 -6.96
CA ALA A 154 -7.68 16.36 -7.39
C ALA A 154 -6.63 16.88 -8.38
N LYS A 155 -7.00 17.81 -9.27
CA LYS A 155 -6.09 18.38 -10.26
C LYS A 155 -5.01 19.22 -9.58
N LYS A 156 -5.42 20.14 -8.69
CA LYS A 156 -4.48 20.96 -7.91
C LYS A 156 -3.56 20.12 -7.03
N LEU A 157 -4.08 19.03 -6.45
CA LEU A 157 -3.26 18.10 -5.68
C LEU A 157 -2.19 17.42 -6.55
N VAL A 158 -2.55 16.98 -7.75
CA VAL A 158 -1.60 16.36 -8.69
C VAL A 158 -0.57 17.38 -9.18
N GLU A 159 -0.98 18.61 -9.50
CA GLU A 159 -0.05 19.70 -9.85
C GLU A 159 0.96 19.96 -8.72
N LEU A 160 0.49 20.02 -7.47
CA LEU A 160 1.37 20.17 -6.32
C LEU A 160 2.31 18.96 -6.16
N TYR A 161 1.79 17.75 -6.32
CA TYR A 161 2.58 16.51 -6.23
C TYR A 161 3.70 16.49 -7.26
N VAL A 162 3.42 16.85 -8.52
CA VAL A 162 4.40 16.95 -9.60
C VAL A 162 5.45 18.00 -9.28
N HIS A 163 5.03 19.19 -8.83
CA HIS A 163 5.95 20.26 -8.45
C HIS A 163 6.89 19.84 -7.31
N LEU A 164 6.37 19.13 -6.31
CA LEU A 164 7.12 18.63 -5.16
C LEU A 164 7.82 17.27 -5.39
N TYR A 165 7.68 16.70 -6.59
CA TYR A 165 8.18 15.35 -6.88
C TYR A 165 9.66 15.13 -6.52
N PRO A 166 10.59 16.09 -6.74
CA PRO A 166 11.98 15.92 -6.33
C PRO A 166 12.15 15.61 -4.84
N LEU A 167 11.33 16.22 -3.97
CA LEU A 167 11.39 16.00 -2.52
C LEU A 167 10.81 14.64 -2.14
N PHE A 168 9.70 14.24 -2.77
CA PHE A 168 9.11 12.91 -2.58
C PHE A 168 10.05 11.79 -3.04
N GLN A 169 10.66 11.96 -4.22
CA GLN A 169 11.65 11.04 -4.78
C GLN A 169 12.88 10.92 -3.87
N GLN A 170 13.44 12.06 -3.43
CA GLN A 170 14.57 12.07 -2.50
C GLN A 170 14.23 11.37 -1.17
N ALA A 171 13.04 11.61 -0.63
CA ALA A 171 12.59 10.94 0.59
C ALA A 171 12.44 9.42 0.39
N TYR A 172 11.94 8.98 -0.77
CA TYR A 172 11.78 7.56 -1.10
C TYR A 172 13.12 6.85 -1.23
N GLU A 173 14.11 7.48 -1.87
CA GLU A 173 15.47 6.95 -1.94
C GLU A 173 16.11 6.83 -0.56
N ARG A 174 15.90 7.83 0.33
CA ARG A 174 16.36 7.79 1.73
C ARG A 174 15.69 6.68 2.56
N LEU A 175 14.55 6.13 2.13
CA LEU A 175 13.96 4.92 2.74
C LEU A 175 14.68 3.62 2.34
N GLY A 176 15.69 3.68 1.47
CA GLY A 176 16.46 2.52 1.04
C GLY A 176 16.04 1.96 -0.32
N TYR A 177 15.41 2.78 -1.18
CA TYR A 177 15.04 2.42 -2.54
C TYR A 177 15.83 3.21 -3.59
N PRO A 178 17.19 3.11 -3.61
CA PRO A 178 17.98 3.82 -4.61
C PRO A 178 17.60 3.35 -6.01
N LYS A 179 17.54 4.28 -6.98
CA LYS A 179 17.21 4.02 -8.39
C LYS A 179 15.80 3.49 -8.65
N LYS A 180 14.88 3.56 -7.68
CA LYS A 180 13.45 3.28 -7.88
C LYS A 180 12.66 4.58 -7.87
N TYR A 181 11.54 4.61 -8.57
CA TYR A 181 10.71 5.80 -8.68
C TYR A 181 9.55 5.78 -7.70
N PHE A 182 9.36 6.89 -6.98
CA PHE A 182 8.26 7.00 -6.03
C PHE A 182 6.90 6.99 -6.72
N ASN A 183 6.81 7.55 -7.94
CA ASN A 183 5.54 7.58 -8.67
C ASN A 183 5.06 6.16 -9.06
N ASP A 184 5.96 5.25 -9.43
CA ASP A 184 5.63 3.83 -9.63
C ASP A 184 5.01 3.23 -8.36
N ARG A 185 5.60 3.55 -7.20
CA ARG A 185 5.08 3.11 -5.90
C ARG A 185 3.70 3.71 -5.62
N LEU A 186 3.50 4.99 -5.89
CA LEU A 186 2.22 5.67 -5.69
C LEU A 186 1.10 5.01 -6.52
N VAL A 187 1.35 4.70 -7.79
CA VAL A 187 0.34 4.06 -8.66
C VAL A 187 -0.02 2.66 -8.17
N VAL A 188 0.96 1.85 -7.77
CA VAL A 188 0.69 0.54 -7.14
C VAL A 188 -0.18 0.67 -5.89
N VAL A 189 0.05 1.71 -5.09
CA VAL A 189 -0.73 1.96 -3.86
C VAL A 189 -2.14 2.40 -4.19
N LEU A 190 -2.33 3.30 -5.16
CA LEU A 190 -3.66 3.72 -5.62
C LEU A 190 -4.45 2.51 -6.12
N ASP A 191 -3.84 1.63 -6.91
CA ASP A 191 -4.47 0.40 -7.37
C ASP A 191 -4.83 -0.55 -6.23
N ASN A 192 -3.92 -0.73 -5.27
CA ASN A 192 -4.20 -1.53 -4.09
C ASN A 192 -5.41 -1.00 -3.30
N LEU A 193 -5.48 0.32 -3.07
CA LEU A 193 -6.58 0.92 -2.32
C LEU A 193 -7.90 0.85 -3.09
N LEU A 194 -7.88 1.08 -4.40
CA LEU A 194 -9.07 1.01 -5.25
C LEU A 194 -9.61 -0.43 -5.41
N ALA A 195 -8.75 -1.44 -5.25
CA ALA A 195 -9.13 -2.85 -5.18
C ALA A 195 -9.70 -3.27 -3.82
N ALA A 196 -9.87 -2.36 -2.85
CA ALA A 196 -10.54 -2.66 -1.58
C ALA A 196 -12.00 -3.08 -1.84
N PRO A 197 -12.46 -4.22 -1.29
CA PRO A 197 -13.82 -4.67 -1.48
C PRO A 197 -14.82 -3.71 -0.82
N ASP A 198 -16.03 -3.67 -1.33
CA ASP A 198 -17.14 -3.05 -0.62
C ASP A 198 -17.55 -3.94 0.54
N ILE A 199 -17.63 -3.34 1.73
CA ILE A 199 -18.03 -4.06 2.94
C ILE A 199 -19.55 -4.10 3.07
N GLN A 200 -20.07 -5.26 3.46
CA GLN A 200 -21.44 -5.42 3.90
C GLN A 200 -21.51 -5.21 5.41
N GLU A 201 -22.35 -4.27 5.84
CA GLU A 201 -22.55 -3.97 7.26
C GLU A 201 -23.68 -4.84 7.84
N PRO A 202 -23.59 -5.31 9.10
CA PRO A 202 -22.54 -5.04 10.08
C PRO A 202 -21.29 -5.92 9.88
N VAL A 203 -20.10 -5.31 9.89
CA VAL A 203 -18.84 -6.05 9.73
C VAL A 203 -18.44 -6.74 11.03
N LYS A 204 -18.31 -8.08 11.00
CA LYS A 204 -18.01 -8.90 12.17
C LYS A 204 -16.54 -8.82 12.60
N LEU A 205 -16.33 -8.88 13.90
CA LEU A 205 -15.01 -8.79 14.55
C LEU A 205 -14.78 -9.98 15.48
N VAL A 206 -13.50 -10.28 15.70
CA VAL A 206 -13.04 -11.15 16.79
C VAL A 206 -12.00 -10.40 17.62
N GLN A 207 -11.89 -10.76 18.90
CA GLN A 207 -10.98 -10.13 19.85
C GLN A 207 -10.14 -11.18 20.59
N PRO A 208 -9.10 -11.76 19.96
CA PRO A 208 -8.23 -12.74 20.61
C PRO A 208 -7.32 -12.15 21.71
N GLY A 209 -7.37 -10.83 21.94
CA GLY A 209 -6.58 -10.11 22.93
C GLY A 209 -6.99 -8.65 23.01
N VAL A 210 -6.06 -7.71 23.05
CA VAL A 210 -6.40 -6.26 23.10
C VAL A 210 -6.82 -5.66 21.76
N LEU A 211 -6.60 -6.39 20.65
CA LEU A 211 -6.87 -5.91 19.30
C LEU A 211 -8.17 -6.50 18.73
N TYR A 212 -8.91 -5.66 18.03
CA TYR A 212 -10.05 -6.07 17.22
C TYR A 212 -9.59 -6.41 15.80
N LEU A 213 -9.82 -7.66 15.39
CA LEU A 213 -9.53 -8.16 14.05
C LEU A 213 -10.83 -8.37 13.29
N PHE A 214 -10.79 -8.32 11.96
CA PHE A 214 -11.93 -8.79 11.17
C PHE A 214 -12.14 -10.29 11.42
N ALA A 215 -13.41 -10.69 11.60
CA ALA A 215 -13.75 -12.10 11.76
C ALA A 215 -13.55 -12.89 10.46
N ASP A 216 -13.76 -12.22 9.32
CA ASP A 216 -13.52 -12.77 7.99
C ASP A 216 -12.01 -12.78 7.69
N PRO A 217 -11.39 -13.97 7.50
CA PRO A 217 -9.96 -14.08 7.19
C PRO A 217 -9.56 -13.39 5.90
N ASP A 218 -10.44 -13.31 4.91
CA ASP A 218 -10.18 -12.64 3.64
C ASP A 218 -10.11 -11.13 3.83
N LEU A 219 -10.91 -10.57 4.74
CA LEU A 219 -10.82 -9.14 5.09
C LEU A 219 -9.60 -8.84 5.96
N GLU A 220 -9.28 -9.70 6.93
CA GLU A 220 -8.12 -9.53 7.82
C GLU A 220 -6.78 -9.76 7.09
N GLY A 221 -6.78 -10.60 6.06
CA GLY A 221 -5.62 -10.90 5.20
C GLY A 221 -5.17 -9.71 4.33
N ARG A 222 -6.05 -8.73 4.10
CA ARG A 222 -5.81 -7.59 3.21
C ARG A 222 -4.73 -6.63 3.71
N SER A 223 -4.28 -5.79 2.79
CA SER A 223 -3.33 -4.72 3.11
C SER A 223 -3.89 -3.80 4.19
N ILE A 224 -2.98 -3.16 4.94
CA ILE A 224 -3.37 -2.23 6.00
C ILE A 224 -4.18 -1.06 5.43
N GLY A 225 -3.85 -0.59 4.23
CA GLY A 225 -4.62 0.45 3.55
C GLY A 225 -6.06 0.04 3.26
N GLN A 226 -6.27 -1.16 2.70
CA GLN A 226 -7.62 -1.68 2.46
C GLN A 226 -8.38 -1.87 3.79
N ARG A 227 -7.72 -2.38 4.83
CA ARG A 227 -8.35 -2.56 6.16
C ARG A 227 -8.72 -1.24 6.83
N ILE A 228 -7.90 -0.20 6.67
CA ILE A 228 -8.23 1.16 7.14
C ILE A 228 -9.48 1.66 6.42
N LEU A 229 -9.52 1.57 5.08
CA LEU A 229 -10.69 1.99 4.30
C LEU A 229 -11.98 1.30 4.76
N MET A 230 -11.93 -0.03 4.92
CA MET A 230 -13.07 -0.81 5.42
C MET A 230 -13.49 -0.38 6.84
N ARG A 231 -12.54 -0.07 7.73
CA ARG A 231 -12.85 0.41 9.10
C ARG A 231 -13.49 1.80 9.14
N THR A 232 -13.40 2.59 8.06
CA THR A 232 -14.09 3.88 8.00
C THR A 232 -15.61 3.75 7.82
N GLY A 233 -16.11 2.57 7.43
CA GLY A 233 -17.51 2.33 7.10
C GLY A 233 -17.79 2.44 5.59
N SER A 234 -18.86 1.80 5.11
CA SER A 234 -19.14 1.65 3.67
C SER A 234 -19.31 3.00 2.95
N LYS A 235 -20.05 3.93 3.56
CA LYS A 235 -20.28 5.28 3.01
C LYS A 235 -18.97 6.08 2.89
N ASN A 236 -18.17 6.12 3.96
CA ASN A 236 -16.90 6.84 3.97
C ASN A 236 -15.90 6.23 3.00
N GLY A 237 -15.82 4.89 2.95
CA GLY A 237 -14.97 4.17 2.01
C GLY A 237 -15.34 4.48 0.55
N THR A 238 -16.63 4.62 0.24
CA THR A 238 -17.09 5.02 -1.10
C THR A 238 -16.60 6.41 -1.47
N ILE A 239 -16.74 7.40 -0.57
CA ILE A 239 -16.28 8.78 -0.81
C ILE A 239 -14.77 8.83 -1.01
N ILE A 240 -14.01 8.16 -0.13
CA ILE A 240 -12.54 8.12 -0.22
C ILE A 240 -12.10 7.44 -1.51
N LYS A 241 -12.71 6.29 -1.88
CA LYS A 241 -12.42 5.62 -3.16
C LYS A 241 -12.76 6.50 -4.37
N GLY A 242 -13.84 7.28 -4.31
CA GLY A 242 -14.16 8.30 -5.32
C GLY A 242 -13.01 9.27 -5.54
N LYS A 243 -12.54 9.91 -4.46
CA LYS A 243 -11.41 10.85 -4.52
C LYS A 243 -10.11 10.19 -5.01
N LEU A 244 -9.82 8.95 -4.59
CA LEU A 244 -8.65 8.21 -5.08
C LEU A 244 -8.70 7.94 -6.60
N ARG A 245 -9.89 7.69 -7.17
CA ARG A 245 -10.05 7.55 -8.63
C ARG A 245 -9.79 8.87 -9.35
N GLU A 246 -10.32 9.97 -8.84
CA GLU A 246 -10.07 11.31 -9.39
C GLU A 246 -8.58 11.62 -9.40
N ILE A 247 -7.88 11.41 -8.28
CA ILE A 247 -6.42 11.61 -8.17
C ILE A 247 -5.67 10.74 -9.18
N LYS A 248 -6.03 9.46 -9.28
CA LYS A 248 -5.40 8.55 -10.24
C LYS A 248 -5.62 9.04 -11.68
N GLN A 249 -6.82 9.49 -12.01
CA GLN A 249 -7.15 9.97 -13.35
C GLN A 249 -6.34 11.22 -13.71
N GLU A 250 -6.29 12.22 -12.82
CA GLU A 250 -5.49 13.43 -13.02
C GLU A 250 -4.00 13.13 -13.17
N LEU A 251 -3.46 12.20 -12.36
CA LEU A 251 -2.09 11.75 -12.47
C LEU A 251 -1.80 11.10 -13.84
N MET A 252 -2.69 10.23 -14.32
CA MET A 252 -2.55 9.59 -15.63
C MET A 252 -2.71 10.58 -16.80
N LEU A 253 -3.54 11.61 -16.64
CA LEU A 253 -3.65 12.69 -17.63
C LEU A 253 -2.32 13.45 -17.75
N HIS A 254 -1.76 13.87 -16.61
CA HIS A 254 -0.48 14.57 -16.57
C HIS A 254 0.67 13.77 -17.22
N LEU A 255 0.77 12.48 -16.90
CA LEU A 255 1.79 11.60 -17.48
C LEU A 255 1.65 11.43 -19.01
N ARG A 256 0.42 11.47 -19.54
CA ARG A 256 0.17 11.39 -20.98
C ARG A 256 0.55 12.68 -21.70
N GLU A 257 0.18 13.83 -21.15
CA GLU A 257 0.52 15.15 -21.73
C GLU A 257 2.02 15.30 -21.88
N LYS A 258 2.80 14.94 -20.84
CA LYS A 258 4.27 14.96 -20.90
C LYS A 258 4.86 14.02 -21.95
N LYS A 259 4.28 12.83 -22.12
CA LYS A 259 4.73 11.88 -23.16
C LYS A 259 4.51 12.41 -24.58
N VAL A 260 3.46 13.22 -24.79
CA VAL A 260 3.19 13.86 -26.08
C VAL A 260 4.13 15.05 -26.31
N GLU A 261 4.38 15.88 -25.29
CA GLU A 261 5.31 17.01 -25.37
C GLU A 261 6.77 16.58 -25.60
N GLY A 262 7.21 15.47 -25.00
CA GLY A 262 8.57 14.96 -25.16
C GLY A 262 8.83 14.17 -26.46
N ALA A 263 7.79 13.95 -27.28
CA ALA A 263 7.88 13.24 -28.56
C ALA A 263 7.86 14.17 -29.79
N GLY A 264 7.74 15.49 -29.59
CA GLY A 264 7.78 16.52 -30.64
C GLY A 264 9.06 17.34 -30.58
#